data_AF-A0A2E2EUV2-F1
#
_entry.id   AF-A0A2E2EUV2-F1
#
_cell.length_a   1.000
_cell.length_b   1.000
_cell.length_c   1.000
_cell.angle_alpha   90.00
_cell.angle_beta   90.00
_cell.angle_gamma   90.00
#
_symmetry.space_group_name_H-M   'P 1'
#
loop_
_entity.id
_entity.type
_entity.pdbx_description
1 polymer ?
#
loop_
_entity_poly.entity_id
_entity_poly.type
_entity_poly.pdbx_seq_one_letter_code
_entity_poly.pdbx_strand_id
1 'polypeptide(L)'
;MKKIIFISFALVLSFIGVAQEKINEGVLTFKQSMSSDNEQINAQLQMMGETTATTYFKGDKSRNESSTPMTGDMVIIMDGSKKQMLMLMDMGMGKKYTLQSTDPKE
;
A
#
# COMPACT_ATOMS: atom_id res chain seq x y z
N MET A 1 4.71 30.91 -40.75
CA MET A 1 4.62 29.45 -41.02
C MET A 1 5.81 28.67 -40.45
N LYS A 2 7.06 28.93 -40.85
CA LYS A 2 8.26 28.21 -40.33
C LYS A 2 8.41 28.21 -38.79
N LYS A 3 8.14 29.34 -38.13
CA LYS A 3 8.24 29.47 -36.66
C LYS A 3 7.21 28.62 -35.89
N ILE A 4 5.99 28.49 -36.43
CA ILE A 4 4.92 27.69 -35.81
C ILE A 4 5.24 26.19 -35.92
N ILE A 5 5.81 25.77 -37.05
CA ILE A 5 6.27 24.39 -37.26
C ILE A 5 7.40 24.03 -36.27
N PHE A 6 8.36 24.94 -36.06
CA PHE A 6 9.43 24.74 -35.08
C PHE A 6 8.92 24.64 -33.64
N ILE A 7 7.95 25.47 -33.26
CA ILE A 7 7.33 25.43 -31.92
C ILE A 7 6.55 24.13 -31.71
N SER A 8 5.79 23.70 -32.72
CA SER A 8 5.06 22.43 -32.70
C SER A 8 6.01 21.24 -32.55
N PHE A 9 7.12 21.24 -33.30
CA PHE A 9 8.13 20.20 -33.24
C PHE A 9 8.83 20.13 -31.87
N ALA A 10 9.15 21.29 -31.28
CA ALA A 10 9.72 21.37 -29.93
C ALA A 10 8.76 20.86 -28.85
N LEU A 11 7.46 21.17 -28.97
CA LEU A 11 6.42 20.66 -28.07
C LEU A 11 6.31 19.13 -28.14
N VAL A 12 6.26 18.54 -29.34
CA VAL A 12 6.19 17.09 -29.49
C VAL A 12 7.41 16.39 -28.88
N LEU A 13 8.62 16.94 -29.07
CA LEU A 13 9.85 16.39 -28.47
C LEU A 13 9.83 16.44 -26.93
N SER A 14 9.18 17.43 -26.32
CA SER A 14 9.08 17.53 -24.86
C SER A 14 8.21 16.45 -24.21
N PHE A 15 7.30 15.80 -24.96
CA PHE A 15 6.43 14.74 -24.43
C PHE A 15 7.00 13.32 -24.58
N ILE A 16 8.03 13.10 -25.41
CA ILE A 16 8.57 11.75 -25.67
C ILE A 16 9.61 11.33 -24.62
N GLY A 17 10.17 12.28 -23.86
CA GLY A 17 11.31 12.06 -22.95
C GLY A 17 11.00 11.45 -21.58
N VAL A 18 9.75 11.14 -21.26
CA VAL A 18 9.34 10.58 -19.96
C VAL A 18 8.38 9.42 -20.15
N ALA A 19 8.87 8.33 -20.75
CA ALA A 19 8.26 7.03 -20.50
C ALA A 19 8.67 6.63 -19.09
N GLN A 20 7.78 6.87 -18.11
CA GLN A 20 8.00 6.43 -16.74
C GLN A 20 8.13 4.91 -16.75
N GLU A 21 9.30 4.37 -16.40
CA GLU A 21 9.48 2.93 -16.27
C GLU A 21 8.44 2.41 -15.27
N LYS A 22 7.75 1.31 -15.63
CA LYS A 22 6.76 0.71 -14.76
C LYS A 22 7.43 0.37 -13.42
N ILE A 23 6.83 0.83 -12.33
CA ILE A 23 7.34 0.54 -10.99
C ILE A 23 7.12 -0.96 -10.74
N ASN A 24 8.21 -1.74 -10.80
CA ASN A 24 8.15 -3.19 -10.65
C ASN A 24 8.43 -3.65 -9.22
N GLU A 25 9.10 -2.83 -8.41
CA GLU A 25 9.39 -3.13 -7.02
C GLU A 25 9.46 -1.83 -6.20
N GLY A 26 9.24 -1.95 -4.89
CA GLY A 26 9.33 -0.80 -3.99
C GLY A 26 8.85 -1.08 -2.58
N VAL A 27 9.03 -0.08 -1.72
CA VAL A 27 8.56 -0.07 -0.33
C VAL A 27 7.73 1.19 -0.11
N LEU A 28 6.50 1.01 0.35
CA LEU A 28 5.56 2.08 0.67
C LEU A 28 5.35 2.09 2.18
N THR A 29 5.69 3.18 2.85
CA THR A 29 5.41 3.35 4.29
C THR A 29 4.30 4.38 4.45
N PHE A 30 3.20 3.97 5.06
CA PHE A 30 2.07 4.81 5.36
C PHE A 30 1.99 5.05 6.85
N LYS A 31 1.82 6.31 7.23
CA LYS A 31 1.55 6.73 8.59
C LYS A 31 0.18 7.38 8.61
N GLN A 32 -0.76 6.80 9.33
CA GLN A 32 -2.13 7.29 9.45
C GLN A 32 -2.39 7.78 10.87
N SER A 33 -2.79 9.05 10.98
CA SER A 33 -3.27 9.68 12.20
C SER A 33 -4.76 9.97 12.08
N MET A 34 -5.53 9.67 13.12
CA MET A 34 -6.97 9.94 13.18
C MET A 34 -7.25 10.92 14.31
N SER A 35 -8.14 11.88 14.07
CA SER A 35 -8.60 12.85 15.07
C SER A 35 -10.09 13.11 14.89
N SER A 36 -10.74 13.60 15.95
CA SER A 36 -12.15 13.98 15.92
C SER A 36 -12.38 15.29 16.67
N ASP A 37 -13.37 16.07 16.25
CA ASP A 37 -13.80 17.29 16.95
C ASP A 37 -14.55 16.97 18.26
N ASN A 38 -15.04 15.73 18.42
CA ASN A 38 -15.66 15.27 19.65
C ASN A 38 -14.58 14.81 20.63
N GLU A 39 -14.47 15.47 21.79
CA GLU A 39 -13.42 15.21 22.79
C GLU A 39 -13.37 13.75 23.26
N GLN A 40 -14.52 13.12 23.51
CA GLN A 40 -14.59 11.73 23.97
C GLN A 40 -14.08 10.76 22.89
N ILE A 41 -14.46 10.99 21.62
CA ILE A 41 -14.02 10.18 20.48
C ILE A 41 -12.53 10.42 20.20
N ASN A 42 -12.09 11.68 20.28
CA ASN A 42 -10.69 12.04 20.06
C ASN A 42 -9.77 11.39 21.11
N ALA A 43 -10.20 11.35 22.37
CA ALA A 43 -9.46 10.65 23.42
C ALA A 43 -9.32 9.14 23.11
N GLN A 44 -10.37 8.51 22.58
CA GLN A 44 -10.31 7.11 22.16
C GLN A 44 -9.39 6.89 20.96
N LEU A 45 -9.42 7.77 19.97
CA LEU A 45 -8.53 7.71 18.80
C LEU A 45 -7.06 7.95 19.19
N GLN A 46 -6.80 8.85 20.13
CA GLN A 46 -5.45 9.06 20.67
C GLN A 46 -4.93 7.83 21.42
N MET A 47 -5.80 7.11 22.14
CA MET A 47 -5.44 5.82 22.76
C MET A 47 -5.15 4.72 21.73
N MET A 48 -5.79 4.76 20.55
CA MET A 48 -5.46 3.84 19.45
C MET A 48 -4.10 4.14 18.80
N GLY A 49 -3.59 5.36 18.96
CA GLY A 49 -2.26 5.77 18.49
C GLY A 49 -2.15 5.89 16.97
N GLU A 50 -0.94 6.23 16.53
CA GLU A 50 -0.63 6.30 15.10
C GLU A 50 -0.49 4.90 14.51
N THR A 51 -1.18 4.63 13.40
CA THR A 51 -1.03 3.36 12.69
C THR A 51 0.02 3.51 11.61
N THR A 52 1.08 2.70 11.69
CA THR A 52 2.10 2.61 10.64
C THR A 52 1.94 1.29 9.90
N ALA A 53 1.91 1.35 8.56
CA ALA A 53 1.86 0.19 7.70
C ALA A 53 2.94 0.29 6.62
N THR A 54 3.70 -0.77 6.43
CA THR A 54 4.74 -0.88 5.40
C THR A 54 4.34 -1.94 4.39
N THR A 55 4.21 -1.55 3.12
CA THR A 55 3.92 -2.46 2.01
C THR A 55 5.14 -2.58 1.12
N TYR A 56 5.69 -3.79 1.04
CA TYR A 56 6.70 -4.20 0.07
C TYR A 56 5.99 -4.81 -1.12
N PHE A 57 6.40 -4.46 -2.34
CA PHE A 57 5.88 -5.11 -3.54
C PHE A 57 7.00 -5.40 -4.52
N LYS A 58 6.86 -6.50 -5.26
CA LYS A 58 7.76 -6.92 -6.33
C LYS A 58 7.00 -7.79 -7.33
N GLY A 59 6.75 -7.25 -8.53
CA GLY A 59 5.91 -7.87 -9.54
C GLY A 59 4.54 -8.25 -8.98
N ASP A 60 4.16 -9.51 -9.11
CA ASP A 60 2.87 -10.04 -8.64
C ASP A 60 2.85 -10.41 -7.15
N LYS A 61 3.89 -10.08 -6.38
CA LYS A 61 3.98 -10.39 -4.95
C LYS A 61 3.96 -9.12 -4.12
N SER A 62 3.27 -9.17 -2.99
CA SER A 62 3.30 -8.09 -2.00
C SER A 62 3.33 -8.64 -0.58
N ARG A 63 3.89 -7.84 0.32
CA ARG A 63 3.91 -8.08 1.76
C ARG A 63 3.53 -6.78 2.45
N ASN A 64 2.43 -6.79 3.18
CA ASN A 64 2.02 -5.69 4.05
C ASN A 64 2.35 -6.06 5.49
N GLU A 65 2.96 -5.13 6.21
CA GLU A 65 3.25 -5.23 7.64
C GLU A 65 2.57 -4.06 8.32
N SER A 66 1.73 -4.34 9.30
CA SER A 66 1.08 -3.32 10.11
C SER A 66 1.12 -3.74 11.57
N SER A 67 1.20 -2.76 12.44
CA SER A 67 1.10 -2.98 13.88
C SER A 67 0.10 -1.97 14.42
N THR A 68 -0.92 -2.48 15.12
CA THR A 68 -1.83 -1.62 15.88
C THR A 68 -1.88 -2.09 17.33
N PRO A 69 -2.04 -1.17 18.30
CA PRO A 69 -2.19 -1.55 19.71
C PRO A 69 -3.34 -2.53 19.97
N MET A 70 -4.37 -2.54 19.10
CA MET A 70 -5.56 -3.37 19.26
C MET A 70 -5.41 -4.76 18.63
N THR A 71 -4.74 -4.89 17.49
CA THR A 71 -4.62 -6.17 16.77
C THR A 71 -3.26 -6.85 16.92
N GLY A 72 -2.27 -6.18 17.49
CA GLY A 72 -0.89 -6.65 17.48
C GLY A 72 -0.28 -6.58 16.07
N ASP A 73 0.80 -7.33 15.87
CA ASP A 73 1.53 -7.36 14.60
C ASP A 73 0.79 -8.23 13.58
N MET A 74 0.55 -7.67 12.40
CA MET A 74 -0.09 -8.36 11.30
C MET A 74 0.79 -8.28 10.06
N VAL A 75 1.01 -9.43 9.43
CA VAL A 75 1.73 -9.55 8.15
C VAL A 75 0.82 -10.24 7.15
N ILE A 76 0.52 -9.57 6.04
CA ILE A 76 -0.26 -10.14 4.93
C ILE A 76 0.67 -10.29 3.73
N ILE A 77 0.79 -11.50 3.20
CA ILE A 77 1.59 -11.82 2.02
C ILE A 77 0.63 -12.24 0.91
N MET A 78 0.69 -11.57 -0.24
CA MET A 78 -0.08 -11.95 -1.43
C MET A 78 0.87 -12.43 -2.52
N ASP A 79 0.47 -13.53 -3.17
CA ASP A 79 1.11 -14.07 -4.35
C ASP A 79 0.07 -14.13 -5.48
N GLY A 80 0.06 -13.11 -6.34
CA GLY A 80 -0.84 -13.00 -7.48
C GLY A 80 -0.62 -14.10 -8.52
N SER A 81 0.61 -14.61 -8.66
CA SER A 81 0.91 -15.71 -9.58
C SER A 81 0.26 -17.03 -9.16
N LYS A 82 0.13 -17.26 -7.85
CA LYS A 82 -0.53 -18.43 -7.27
C LYS A 82 -1.98 -18.15 -6.85
N LYS A 83 -2.42 -16.89 -6.93
CA LYS A 83 -3.70 -16.40 -6.41
C LYS A 83 -3.91 -16.80 -4.95
N GLN A 84 -2.89 -16.58 -4.13
CA GLN A 84 -2.87 -16.97 -2.72
C GLN A 84 -2.62 -15.76 -1.82
N MET A 85 -3.27 -15.76 -0.67
CA MET A 85 -3.06 -14.81 0.41
C MET A 85 -2.74 -15.57 1.70
N LEU A 86 -1.62 -15.22 2.34
CA LEU A 86 -1.25 -15.67 3.66
C LEU A 86 -1.35 -14.50 4.64
N MET A 87 -2.19 -14.65 5.66
CA MET A 87 -2.31 -13.70 6.76
C MET A 87 -1.66 -14.31 8.00
N LEU A 88 -0.71 -13.59 8.59
CA LEU A 88 -0.04 -13.91 9.84
C LEU A 88 -0.44 -12.87 10.87
N MET A 89 -0.90 -13.32 12.03
CA MET A 89 -1.34 -12.46 13.12
C MET A 89 -0.63 -12.86 14.40
N ASP A 90 0.01 -11.90 15.07
CA ASP A 90 0.56 -12.05 16.40
C ASP A 90 -0.23 -11.16 17.35
N MET A 91 -1.31 -11.72 17.90
CA MET A 91 -2.09 -11.02 18.91
C MET A 91 -1.47 -11.32 20.28
N GLY A 92 -1.61 -10.42 21.26
CA GLY A 92 -1.15 -10.68 22.64
C GLY A 92 -1.73 -11.96 23.28
N MET A 93 -2.75 -12.56 22.67
CA MET A 93 -3.39 -13.83 23.04
C MET A 93 -2.86 -15.05 22.26
N GLY A 94 -1.85 -14.89 21.38
CA GLY A 94 -1.19 -15.95 20.63
C GLY A 94 -1.06 -15.68 19.12
N LYS A 95 -0.21 -16.50 18.47
CA LYS A 95 0.07 -16.44 17.02
C LYS A 95 -0.95 -17.27 16.24
N LYS A 96 -1.49 -16.71 15.16
CA LYS A 96 -2.40 -17.37 14.22
C LYS A 96 -1.97 -17.13 12.78
N TYR A 97 -2.28 -18.07 11.89
CA TYR A 97 -2.11 -17.88 10.45
C TYR A 97 -3.30 -18.43 9.67
N THR A 98 -3.56 -17.82 8.50
CA THR A 98 -4.61 -18.24 7.58
C THR A 98 -4.10 -18.16 6.15
N LEU A 99 -4.21 -19.26 5.40
CA LEU A 99 -3.93 -19.31 3.96
C LEU A 99 -5.27 -19.39 3.20
N GLN A 100 -5.49 -18.49 2.24
CA GLN A 100 -6.70 -18.44 1.44
C GLN A 100 -6.37 -18.29 -0.05
N SER A 101 -7.24 -18.84 -0.90
CA SER A 101 -7.26 -18.52 -2.33
C SER A 101 -7.92 -17.16 -2.54
N THR A 102 -7.41 -16.39 -3.48
CA THR A 102 -8.00 -15.11 -3.92
C THR A 102 -8.87 -15.28 -5.18
N ASP A 103 -9.06 -16.50 -5.66
CA ASP A 103 -10.04 -16.76 -6.72
C ASP A 103 -11.47 -16.47 -6.23
N PRO A 104 -12.33 -15.89 -7.09
CA PRO A 104 -13.75 -15.73 -6.76
C PRO A 104 -14.37 -17.09 -6.45
N LYS A 105 -15.13 -17.17 -5.35
CA LYS A 105 -16.00 -18.33 -5.10
C LYS A 105 -17.31 -18.05 -5.83
N GLU A 106 -17.64 -18.88 -6.81
CA GLU A 106 -18.97 -18.89 -7.46
C GLU A 106 -20.09 -19.20 -6.47
#